data_AF-A0A960TS52-F1
#
_entry.id   AF-A0A960TS52-F1
#
_cell.length_a   1.000
_cell.length_b   1.000
_cell.length_c   1.000
_cell.angle_alpha   90.00
_cell.angle_beta   90.00
_cell.angle_gamma   90.00
#
_symmetry.space_group_name_H-M   'P 1'
#
loop_
_entity.id
_entity.type
_entity.pdbx_description
1 polymer ?
#
loop_
_entity_poly.entity_id
_entity_poly.type
_entity_poly.pdbx_seq_one_letter_code
_entity_poly.pdbx_strand_id
1 'polypeptide(L)'
;MNKDAVALSAMADEAVSSAPALYVVADTTRLAGLQGWIKRALDVTLCGLAVLLLSPLLGAIAFLVRRSSPGPVLFVQERIGKDGVPFRFYKFRTMVHNSDDAIHR
;
A
#
# COMPACT_ATOMS: atom_id res chain seq x y z
N MET A 1 38.24 16.26 -1.86
CA MET A 1 36.81 16.05 -1.55
C MET A 1 36.16 17.42 -1.53
N ASN A 2 35.35 17.71 -2.55
CA ASN A 2 34.95 19.08 -2.90
C ASN A 2 33.89 19.63 -1.93
N LYS A 3 34.14 20.80 -1.34
CA LYS A 3 33.25 21.45 -0.35
C LYS A 3 31.89 21.82 -0.96
N ASP A 4 31.85 22.00 -2.28
CA ASP A 4 30.66 22.43 -3.01
C ASP A 4 29.58 21.31 -3.08
N ALA A 5 29.98 20.04 -3.06
CA ALA A 5 29.05 18.91 -3.09
C ALA A 5 28.31 18.73 -1.75
N VAL A 6 28.97 19.07 -0.64
CA VAL A 6 28.37 19.00 0.70
C VAL A 6 27.37 20.15 0.90
N ALA A 7 27.65 21.33 0.36
CA ALA A 7 26.76 22.48 0.42
C ALA A 7 25.45 22.26 -0.38
N LEU A 8 25.55 21.65 -1.58
CA LEU A 8 24.37 21.34 -2.41
C LEU A 8 23.45 20.30 -1.76
N SER A 9 24.01 19.32 -1.04
CA SER A 9 23.23 18.34 -0.27
C SER A 9 22.52 19.00 0.92
N ALA A 10 23.15 19.98 1.56
CA ALA A 10 22.58 20.70 2.71
C ALA A 10 21.44 21.65 2.28
N MET A 11 21.58 22.32 1.14
CA MET A 11 20.53 23.20 0.59
C MET A 11 19.31 22.43 0.07
N ALA A 12 19.51 21.21 -0.43
CA ALA A 12 18.42 20.31 -0.81
C ALA A 12 17.62 19.81 0.41
N ASP A 13 18.30 19.60 1.54
CA ASP A 13 17.70 19.12 2.79
C ASP A 13 16.80 20.19 3.45
N GLU A 14 17.23 21.46 3.41
CA GLU A 14 16.41 22.59 3.89
C GLU A 14 15.16 22.85 3.03
N ALA A 15 15.26 22.66 1.71
CA ALA A 15 14.12 22.84 0.80
C ALA A 15 13.03 21.79 1.02
N VAL A 16 13.42 20.54 1.34
CA VAL A 16 12.48 19.43 1.61
C VAL A 16 11.77 19.58 2.96
N SER A 17 12.40 20.25 3.94
CA SER A 17 11.83 20.47 5.29
C SER A 17 10.64 21.44 5.33
N SER A 18 10.50 22.31 4.33
CA SER A 18 9.48 23.39 4.30
C SER A 18 8.15 23.01 3.60
N ALA A 19 8.04 21.82 3.02
CA ALA A 19 6.84 21.39 2.29
C ALA A 19 5.81 20.71 3.22
N PRO A 20 4.56 21.17 3.27
CA PRO A 20 3.53 20.55 4.09
C PRO A 20 2.94 19.34 3.34
N ALA A 21 3.63 18.20 3.35
CA ALA A 21 3.03 16.90 3.09
C ALA A 21 4.04 15.82 3.44
N LEU A 22 3.65 14.99 4.41
CA LEU A 22 4.31 13.78 4.87
C LEU A 22 4.51 12.77 3.73
N TYR A 23 5.46 13.01 2.84
CA TYR A 23 6.04 11.95 2.02
C TYR A 23 7.15 11.35 2.87
N VAL A 24 6.81 10.31 3.64
CA VAL A 24 7.83 9.41 4.17
C VAL A 24 8.49 8.77 2.96
N VAL A 25 9.60 9.34 2.50
CA VAL A 25 10.56 8.65 1.65
C VAL A 25 11.10 7.53 2.53
N ALA A 26 10.38 6.41 2.56
CA ALA A 26 10.87 5.18 3.14
C ALA A 26 12.08 4.82 2.31
N ASP A 27 13.26 5.06 2.87
CA ASP A 27 14.54 4.84 2.21
C ASP A 27 14.69 3.33 1.94
N THR A 28 14.19 2.88 0.78
CA THR A 28 14.18 1.46 0.36
C THR A 28 15.59 0.90 0.23
N THR A 29 16.59 1.78 0.20
CA THR A 29 18.01 1.47 0.20
C THR A 29 18.47 0.72 1.47
N ARG A 30 17.83 0.93 2.64
CA ARG A 30 18.22 0.27 3.90
C ARG A 30 17.95 -1.24 3.94
N LEU A 31 17.15 -1.79 3.02
CA LEU A 31 16.86 -3.23 2.92
C LEU A 31 17.43 -3.85 1.63
N ALA A 32 18.48 -3.24 1.05
CA ALA A 32 19.14 -3.79 -0.14
C ALA A 32 19.84 -5.13 0.15
N GLY A 33 19.77 -6.08 -0.79
CA GLY A 33 20.46 -7.38 -0.69
C GLY A 33 19.69 -8.47 0.08
N LEU A 34 20.42 -9.31 0.83
CA LEU A 34 19.89 -10.53 1.47
C LEU A 34 18.75 -10.26 2.47
N GLN A 35 18.82 -9.15 3.21
CA GLN A 35 17.79 -8.77 4.19
C GLN A 35 16.43 -8.51 3.53
N GLY A 36 16.40 -7.83 2.38
CA GLY A 36 15.18 -7.61 1.61
C GLY A 36 14.59 -8.91 1.07
N TRP A 37 15.44 -9.84 0.61
CA TRP A 37 15.01 -11.17 0.16
C TRP A 37 14.41 -12.01 1.27
N ILE A 38 15.03 -12.03 2.46
CA ILE A 38 14.50 -12.75 3.64
C ILE A 38 13.15 -12.16 4.05
N LYS A 39 13.05 -10.82 4.12
CA LYS A 39 11.77 -10.15 4.42
C LYS A 39 10.69 -10.53 3.40
N ARG A 40 11.03 -10.56 2.11
CA ARG A 40 10.08 -10.92 1.06
C ARG A 40 9.63 -12.39 1.15
N ALA A 41 10.56 -13.30 1.41
CA ALA A 41 10.24 -14.72 1.60
C ALA A 41 9.33 -14.92 2.81
N LEU A 42 9.63 -14.24 3.92
CA LEU A 42 8.81 -14.27 5.13
C LEU A 42 7.41 -13.70 4.87
N ASP A 43 7.30 -12.55 4.21
CA ASP A 43 6.00 -11.93 3.88
C ASP A 43 5.14 -12.87 3.03
N VAL A 44 5.69 -13.43 1.96
CA VAL A 44 4.93 -14.33 1.08
C VAL A 44 4.50 -15.60 1.81
N THR A 45 5.39 -16.17 2.63
CA THR A 45 5.10 -17.42 3.37
C THR A 45 4.05 -17.18 4.44
N LEU A 46 4.21 -16.15 5.28
CA LEU A 46 3.27 -15.85 6.35
C LEU A 46 1.91 -15.40 5.80
N CYS A 47 1.88 -14.54 4.78
CA CYS A 47 0.62 -14.16 4.15
C CYS A 47 -0.07 -15.36 3.48
N GLY A 48 0.68 -16.23 2.80
CA GLY A 48 0.13 -17.44 2.20
C GLY A 48 -0.50 -18.38 3.24
N LEU A 49 0.20 -18.64 4.34
CA LEU A 49 -0.31 -19.45 5.45
C LEU A 49 -1.53 -18.81 6.12
N ALA A 50 -1.49 -17.50 6.37
CA ALA A 50 -2.61 -16.77 6.94
C ALA A 50 -3.86 -16.84 6.05
N VAL A 51 -3.70 -16.70 4.73
CA VAL A 51 -4.81 -16.82 3.77
C VAL A 51 -5.38 -18.23 3.77
N LEU A 52 -4.55 -19.27 3.79
CA LEU A 52 -5.03 -20.66 3.86
C LEU A 52 -5.81 -20.91 5.16
N LEU A 53 -5.26 -20.51 6.31
CA LEU A 53 -5.90 -20.70 7.61
C LEU A 53 -7.19 -19.90 7.76
N LEU A 54 -7.22 -18.66 7.25
CA LEU A 54 -8.38 -17.78 7.32
C LEU A 54 -9.34 -17.96 6.13
N SER A 55 -9.02 -18.81 5.15
CA SER A 55 -9.86 -19.03 3.97
C SER A 55 -11.33 -19.36 4.27
N PRO A 56 -11.71 -20.20 5.27
CA PRO A 56 -13.13 -20.42 5.58
C PRO A 56 -13.82 -19.14 6.09
N LEU A 57 -13.14 -18.34 6.91
CA LEU A 57 -13.67 -17.07 7.41
C LEU A 57 -13.82 -16.04 6.28
N LEU A 58 -12.81 -15.92 5.41
CA LEU A 58 -12.85 -15.03 4.24
C LEU A 58 -13.98 -15.44 3.28
N GLY A 59 -14.23 -16.74 3.10
CA GLY A 59 -15.36 -17.25 2.32
C GLY A 59 -16.71 -16.91 2.94
N ALA A 60 -16.85 -17.03 4.27
CA ALA A 60 -18.07 -16.63 4.97
C ALA A 60 -18.35 -15.12 4.82
N ILE A 61 -17.32 -14.28 4.99
CA ILE A 61 -17.42 -12.83 4.78
C ILE A 61 -17.81 -12.53 3.33
N ALA A 62 -17.17 -13.20 2.35
CA ALA A 62 -17.48 -13.02 0.94
C ALA A 62 -18.96 -13.32 0.63
N PHE A 63 -19.50 -14.39 1.22
CA PHE A 63 -20.92 -14.74 1.09
C PHE A 63 -21.84 -13.68 1.69
N LEU A 64 -21.54 -13.20 2.91
CA LEU A 64 -22.32 -12.15 3.57
C LEU A 64 -22.32 -10.84 2.78
N VAL A 65 -21.16 -10.43 2.27
CA VAL A 65 -21.03 -9.24 1.42
C VAL A 65 -21.80 -9.39 0.12
N ARG A 66 -21.79 -10.58 -0.51
CA ARG A 66 -22.56 -10.83 -1.72
C ARG A 66 -24.07 -10.78 -1.48
N ARG A 67 -24.53 -11.14 -0.29
CA ARG A 67 -25.94 -11.11 0.11
C ARG A 67 -26.44 -9.71 0.48
N SER A 68 -25.57 -8.80 0.91
CA SER A 68 -25.98 -7.45 1.34
C SER A 68 -26.39 -6.53 0.19
N SER A 69 -25.76 -6.65 -0.98
CA SER A 69 -26.10 -5.86 -2.18
C SER A 69 -25.57 -6.52 -3.46
N PRO A 70 -26.24 -6.32 -4.61
CA PRO A 70 -25.72 -6.77 -5.90
C PRO A 70 -24.38 -6.10 -6.21
N GLY A 71 -23.43 -6.86 -6.76
CA GLY A 71 -22.11 -6.35 -7.15
C GLY A 71 -20.92 -7.19 -6.65
N PRO A 72 -19.69 -6.84 -7.06
CA PRO A 72 -18.47 -7.59 -6.75
C PRO A 72 -18.11 -7.54 -5.25
N VAL A 73 -17.73 -8.68 -4.67
CA VAL A 73 -17.42 -8.81 -3.23
C VAL A 73 -16.24 -7.93 -2.79
N LEU A 74 -15.25 -7.77 -3.67
CA LEU A 74 -14.05 -6.99 -3.41
C LEU A 74 -14.16 -5.61 -4.07
N PHE A 75 -13.76 -4.59 -3.32
CA PHE A 75 -13.51 -3.24 -3.80
C PHE A 75 -12.02 -3.09 -4.12
N VAL A 76 -11.72 -2.47 -5.27
CA VAL A 76 -10.36 -2.28 -5.78
C VAL A 76 -10.04 -0.80 -5.85
N GLN A 77 -8.94 -0.38 -5.24
CA GLN A 77 -8.45 1.00 -5.28
C GLN A 77 -6.98 1.03 -5.67
N GLU A 78 -6.57 1.97 -6.53
CA GLU A 78 -5.14 2.19 -6.80
C GLU A 78 -4.47 2.99 -5.69
N ARG A 79 -3.29 2.55 -5.27
CA ARG A 79 -2.44 3.22 -4.28
C ARG A 79 -0.99 3.21 -4.74
N ILE A 80 -0.23 4.23 -4.36
CA ILE A 80 1.20 4.30 -4.64
C ILE A 80 1.93 3.29 -3.75
N GLY A 81 2.69 2.40 -4.37
CA GLY A 81 3.43 1.32 -3.73
C GLY A 81 4.93 1.59 -3.65
N LYS A 82 5.70 0.49 -3.59
CA LYS A 82 7.16 0.53 -3.52
C LYS A 82 7.74 1.25 -4.73
N ASP A 83 8.74 2.11 -4.49
CA ASP A 83 9.46 2.87 -5.52
C ASP A 83 8.53 3.73 -6.41
N GLY A 84 7.38 4.17 -5.87
CA GLY A 84 6.40 4.97 -6.59
C GLY A 84 5.51 4.19 -7.56
N VAL A 85 5.69 2.87 -7.66
CA VAL A 85 4.91 2.03 -8.59
C VAL A 85 3.49 1.84 -8.05
N PRO A 86 2.44 2.23 -8.80
CA PRO A 86 1.06 2.04 -8.36
C PRO A 86 0.69 0.56 -8.29
N PHE A 87 -0.15 0.19 -7.32
CA PHE A 87 -0.69 -1.15 -7.19
C PHE A 87 -2.18 -1.13 -6.82
N ARG A 88 -2.86 -2.23 -7.16
CA ARG A 88 -4.28 -2.43 -6.84
C ARG A 88 -4.41 -2.98 -5.42
N PHE A 89 -5.07 -2.22 -4.56
CA PHE A 89 -5.41 -2.58 -3.20
C PHE A 89 -6.81 -3.20 -3.14
N TYR A 90 -6.89 -4.45 -2.68
CA TYR A 90 -8.12 -5.22 -2.57
C TYR A 90 -8.63 -5.21 -1.13
N LYS A 91 -9.92 -4.90 -0.93
CA LYS A 91 -10.61 -5.01 0.36
C LYS A 91 -12.03 -5.51 0.18
N PHE A 92 -12.63 -6.08 1.23
CA PHE A 92 -14.06 -6.37 1.21
C PHE A 92 -14.88 -5.09 1.05
N ARG A 93 -15.93 -5.16 0.25
CA ARG A 93 -16.84 -4.06 0.03
C ARG A 93 -17.66 -3.79 1.30
N THR A 94 -17.58 -2.56 1.82
CA THR A 94 -18.38 -2.10 2.96
C THR A 94 -19.51 -1.15 2.54
N MET A 95 -19.36 -0.45 1.42
CA MET A 95 -20.35 0.49 0.87
C MET A 95 -21.22 -0.17 -0.21
N VAL A 96 -22.39 0.39 -0.49
CA VAL A 96 -23.27 -0.11 -1.55
C VAL A 96 -22.57 0.07 -2.90
N HIS A 97 -22.71 -0.92 -3.78
CA HIS A 97 -22.20 -0.82 -5.14
C HIS A 97 -23.03 0.23 -5.90
N ASN A 98 -22.38 1.20 -6.54
CA ASN A 98 -22.99 2.37 -7.18
C ASN A 98 -23.69 3.36 -6.22
N SER A 99 -23.16 3.57 -5.02
CA SER A 99 -23.48 4.81 -4.30
C SER A 99 -23.04 5.99 -5.18
N ASP A 100 -23.98 6.87 -5.56
CA ASP A 100 -23.73 7.98 -6.49
C ASP A 100 -22.50 8.80 -6.10
N ASP A 101 -21.49 8.85 -6.99
CA ASP A 101 -20.30 9.70 -6.86
C ASP A 101 -20.64 11.20 -6.88
N ALA A 102 -21.90 11.56 -7.19
CA ALA A 102 -22.41 12.92 -7.20
C ALA A 102 -22.30 13.63 -5.83
N ILE A 103 -22.17 12.88 -4.73
CA ILE A 103 -22.02 13.46 -3.38
C ILE A 103 -20.57 13.88 -3.08
N HIS A 104 -19.59 13.44 -3.88
CA HIS A 104 -18.15 13.67 -3.65
C HIS A 104 -17.46 14.59 -4.67
N ARG A 105 -18.21 15.24 -5.56
CA ARG A 105 -17.67 16.27 -6.48
C ARG A 105 -17.61 17.64 -5.81
#